data_AF-A0A0S7EW22-F1
#
_entry.id   AF-A0A0S7EW22-F1
#
_cell.length_a   1.000
_cell.length_b   1.000
_cell.length_c   1.000
_cell.angle_alpha   90.00
_cell.angle_beta   90.00
_cell.angle_gamma   90.00
#
_symmetry.space_group_name_H-M   'P 1'
#
loop_
_entity.id
_entity.type
_entity.pdbx_description
1 polymer ?
#
loop_
_entity_poly.entity_id
_entity_poly.type
_entity_poly.pdbx_seq_one_letter_code
_entity_poly.pdbx_strand_id
1 'polypeptide(L)'
;KFKYPNGFIRKRTFNVSDPIQVLFDFVGQDEMASEIFSVQQAISSTPIDSTSSGSLMDHGIATSVTLYVLWISTLEIQTLLSDQALTSLSAQSPQAPTSP
;
A
#
# COMPACT_ATOMS: atom_id res chain seq x y z
N LYS A 1 -9.34 -13.04 5.30
CA LYS A 1 -9.62 -12.46 6.65
C LYS A 1 -8.70 -11.27 6.83
N PHE A 2 -9.17 -10.18 7.46
CA PHE A 2 -8.39 -8.97 7.73
C PHE A 2 -8.23 -8.80 9.21
N LYS A 3 -7.00 -8.64 9.69
CA LYS A 3 -6.68 -8.35 11.08
C LYS A 3 -6.13 -6.93 11.16
N TYR A 4 -6.83 -6.10 11.92
CA TYR A 4 -6.52 -4.68 12.09
C TYR A 4 -5.63 -4.47 13.32
N PRO A 5 -4.88 -3.35 13.38
CA PRO A 5 -3.99 -3.05 14.52
C PRO A 5 -4.71 -2.93 15.86
N ASN A 6 -5.98 -2.49 15.84
CA ASN A 6 -6.87 -2.42 17.00
C ASN A 6 -7.36 -3.81 17.49
N GLY A 7 -6.90 -4.90 16.88
CA GLY A 7 -7.25 -6.27 17.25
C GLY A 7 -8.53 -6.80 16.61
N PHE A 8 -9.31 -5.94 15.93
CA PHE A 8 -10.52 -6.37 15.24
C PHE A 8 -10.20 -7.25 14.04
N ILE A 9 -11.13 -8.17 13.73
CA ILE A 9 -11.02 -9.07 12.59
C ILE A 9 -12.27 -8.93 11.73
N ARG A 10 -12.10 -8.56 10.46
CA ARG A 10 -13.17 -8.58 9.47
C ARG A 10 -12.99 -9.74 8.49
N LYS A 11 -14.09 -10.31 8.02
CA LYS A 11 -14.09 -11.42 7.07
C LYS A 11 -14.93 -11.03 5.86
N ARG A 12 -14.38 -11.26 4.67
CA ARG A 12 -15.05 -11.08 3.40
C ARG A 12 -14.51 -12.09 2.40
N THR A 13 -15.38 -12.50 1.49
CA THR A 13 -15.05 -13.34 0.34
C THR A 13 -15.00 -12.45 -0.88
N PHE A 14 -14.02 -12.68 -1.74
CA PHE A 14 -13.80 -11.95 -3.00
C PHE A 14 -13.62 -12.97 -4.12
N ASN A 15 -13.83 -12.54 -5.36
CA ASN A 15 -13.40 -13.32 -6.50
C ASN A 15 -11.90 -13.08 -6.72
N VAL A 16 -11.14 -14.13 -7.00
CA VAL A 16 -9.67 -14.02 -7.18
C VAL A 16 -9.30 -13.23 -8.44
N SER A 17 -10.23 -13.16 -9.40
CA SER A 17 -10.10 -12.35 -10.62
C SER A 17 -10.51 -10.89 -10.42
N ASP A 18 -11.09 -10.52 -9.27
CA ASP A 18 -11.43 -9.13 -8.98
C ASP A 18 -10.14 -8.29 -8.87
N PRO A 19 -10.22 -6.99 -9.20
CA PRO A 19 -9.10 -6.09 -8.99
C PRO A 19 -8.78 -5.96 -7.51
N ILE A 20 -7.51 -5.91 -7.14
CA ILE A 20 -7.08 -5.79 -5.74
C ILE A 20 -7.65 -4.55 -5.03
N GLN A 21 -8.08 -3.55 -5.78
CA GLN A 21 -8.77 -2.39 -5.23
C GLN A 21 -10.07 -2.74 -4.47
N VAL A 22 -10.77 -3.84 -4.77
CA VAL A 22 -11.97 -4.22 -3.99
C VAL A 22 -11.62 -4.58 -2.55
N LEU A 23 -10.40 -5.07 -2.33
CA LEU A 23 -9.85 -5.35 -1.02
C LEU A 23 -9.53 -4.04 -0.30
N PHE A 24 -8.90 -3.10 -1.00
CA PHE A 24 -8.57 -1.79 -0.45
C PHE A 24 -9.81 -0.97 -0.11
N ASP A 25 -10.84 -0.96 -0.96
CA ASP A 25 -12.13 -0.34 -0.66
C ASP A 25 -12.73 -0.93 0.63
N PHE A 26 -12.71 -2.26 0.77
CA PHE A 26 -13.22 -2.92 1.96
C PHE A 26 -12.43 -2.55 3.23
N VAL A 27 -11.10 -2.43 3.13
CA VAL A 27 -10.24 -2.03 4.25
C VAL A 27 -10.44 -0.54 4.57
N GLY A 28 -10.61 0.30 3.55
CA GLY A 28 -10.85 1.75 3.65
C GLY A 28 -12.20 2.14 4.25
N GLN A 29 -13.15 1.21 4.34
CA GLN A 29 -14.40 1.40 5.10
C GLN A 29 -14.20 1.37 6.62
N ASP A 30 -12.99 1.13 7.12
CA ASP A 30 -12.69 1.24 8.54
C ASP A 30 -12.54 2.71 8.94
N GLU A 31 -13.12 3.11 10.08
CA GLU A 31 -13.04 4.49 10.56
C GLU A 31 -11.60 4.93 10.85
N MET A 32 -10.73 3.98 11.19
CA MET A 32 -9.31 4.24 11.42
C MET A 32 -8.46 4.14 10.16
N ALA A 33 -9.08 4.05 8.97
CA ALA A 33 -8.34 3.94 7.72
C ALA A 33 -7.57 5.23 7.42
N SER A 34 -6.26 5.07 7.17
CA SER A 34 -5.42 6.14 6.65
C SER A 34 -5.54 6.21 5.13
N GLU A 35 -5.25 7.38 4.55
CA GLU A 35 -5.25 7.59 3.09
C GLU A 35 -4.25 6.66 2.39
N ILE A 36 -3.13 6.35 3.07
CA ILE A 36 -2.11 5.41 2.60
C ILE A 36 -1.95 4.29 3.62
N PHE A 37 -2.04 3.05 3.13
CA PHE A 37 -1.89 1.85 3.94
C PHE A 37 -1.40 0.69 3.09
N SER A 38 -0.95 -0.37 3.76
CA SER A 38 -0.53 -1.58 3.09
C SER A 38 -1.18 -2.78 3.75
N VAL A 39 -1.33 -3.87 3.01
CA VAL A 39 -1.81 -5.15 3.53
C VAL A 39 -0.74 -6.20 3.36
N GLN A 40 -0.55 -7.04 4.37
CA GLN A 40 0.47 -8.08 4.35
C GLN A 40 -0.13 -9.44 4.69
N GLN A 41 0.18 -10.46 3.90
CA GLN A 41 -0.20 -11.83 4.25
C GLN A 41 0.63 -12.33 5.44
N ALA A 42 0.01 -13.12 6.32
CA ALA A 42 0.64 -13.68 7.53
C ALA A 42 1.97 -14.42 7.31
N ILE A 43 2.19 -14.95 6.10
CA ILE A 43 3.36 -15.75 5.71
C ILE A 43 4.23 -15.05 4.66
N SER A 44 3.84 -13.85 4.20
CA SER A 44 4.58 -13.09 3.20
C SER A 44 5.40 -12.00 3.88
N SER A 45 6.66 -11.88 3.47
CA SER A 45 7.51 -10.75 3.90
C SER A 45 7.25 -9.48 3.08
N THR A 46 6.46 -9.58 2.00
CA THR A 46 6.21 -8.47 1.07
C THR A 46 4.85 -7.85 1.36
N PRO A 47 4.78 -6.60 1.84
CA PRO A 47 3.52 -5.86 1.93
C PRO A 47 3.03 -5.48 0.53
N ILE A 48 1.72 -5.36 0.40
CA ILE A 48 1.05 -4.87 -0.81
C ILE A 48 0.45 -3.51 -0.49
N ASP A 49 0.95 -2.47 -1.15
CA ASP A 49 0.49 -1.10 -0.93
C ASP A 49 -0.90 -0.86 -1.51
N SER A 50 -1.67 0.04 -0.89
CA SER A 50 -3.02 0.41 -1.33
C SER A 50 -3.06 1.05 -2.72
N THR A 51 -1.92 1.52 -3.23
CA THR A 51 -1.74 2.07 -4.58
C THR A 51 -1.46 1.00 -5.63
N SER A 52 -1.27 -0.26 -5.20
CA SER A 52 -0.97 -1.36 -6.10
C SER A 52 -2.17 -1.72 -7.00
N SER A 53 -1.87 -2.23 -8.18
CA SER A 53 -2.85 -2.60 -9.21
C SER A 53 -2.71 -4.08 -9.59
N GLY A 54 -3.69 -4.62 -10.30
CA GLY A 54 -3.74 -6.04 -10.69
C GLY A 54 -4.87 -6.80 -10.00
N SER A 55 -4.93 -8.11 -10.21
CA SER A 55 -5.93 -8.98 -9.58
C SER A 55 -5.47 -9.50 -8.23
N LEU A 56 -6.40 -10.00 -7.40
CA LEU A 56 -6.03 -10.69 -6.15
C LEU A 56 -5.06 -11.85 -6.41
N MET A 57 -5.23 -12.55 -7.53
CA MET A 57 -4.37 -13.67 -7.91
C MET A 57 -2.94 -13.24 -8.25
N ASP A 58 -2.74 -12.10 -8.93
CA ASP A 58 -1.41 -11.55 -9.22
C ASP A 58 -0.59 -11.30 -7.95
N HIS A 59 -1.29 -10.95 -6.86
CA HIS A 59 -0.71 -10.69 -5.54
C HIS A 59 -0.66 -11.92 -4.63
N GLY A 60 -0.84 -13.13 -5.19
CA GLY A 60 -0.78 -14.38 -4.44
C GLY A 60 -1.96 -14.60 -3.48
N ILE A 61 -3.06 -13.86 -3.63
CA ILE A 61 -4.29 -14.01 -2.85
C ILE A 61 -5.25 -14.95 -3.62
N ALA A 62 -4.81 -16.18 -3.86
CA ALA A 62 -5.59 -17.18 -4.60
C ALA A 62 -6.45 -18.08 -3.70
N THR A 63 -6.20 -18.08 -2.39
CA THR A 63 -6.89 -18.96 -1.42
C THR A 63 -7.29 -18.20 -0.16
N SER A 64 -7.93 -18.90 0.78
CA SER A 64 -8.29 -18.32 2.08
C SER A 64 -7.05 -17.93 2.89
N VAL A 65 -6.72 -16.64 2.87
CA VAL A 65 -5.57 -16.07 3.59
C VAL A 65 -6.00 -15.14 4.73
N THR A 66 -5.06 -14.89 5.64
CA THR A 66 -5.17 -13.82 6.64
C THR A 66 -4.22 -12.69 6.25
N LEU A 67 -4.80 -11.51 6.08
CA LEU A 67 -4.13 -10.26 5.76
C LEU A 67 -4.10 -9.38 7.00
N TYR A 68 -2.95 -8.84 7.32
CA TYR A 68 -2.74 -7.82 8.32
C TYR A 68 -2.83 -6.46 7.66
N VAL A 69 -3.59 -5.55 8.26
CA VAL A 69 -3.69 -4.17 7.79
C VAL A 69 -2.64 -3.35 8.53
N LEU A 70 -1.77 -2.69 7.77
CA LEU A 70 -0.73 -1.82 8.27
C LEU A 70 -1.08 -0.39 7.88
N TRP A 71 -1.47 0.41 8.87
CA TRP A 71 -1.74 1.83 8.67
C TRP A 71 -0.44 2.62 8.68
N ILE A 72 -0.20 3.43 7.66
CA ILE A 72 0.90 4.37 7.66
C ILE A 72 0.41 5.65 8.33
N SER A 73 1.14 6.09 9.36
CA SER A 73 0.80 7.32 10.09
C SER A 73 1.09 8.55 9.24
N THR A 74 0.34 9.64 9.44
CA THR A 74 0.54 10.91 8.71
C THR A 74 1.96 11.45 8.84
N LEU A 75 2.63 11.20 9.98
CA LEU A 75 4.03 11.56 10.19
C LEU A 75 4.97 10.78 9.26
N GLU A 76 4.70 9.48 9.07
CA GLU A 76 5.48 8.62 8.18
C GLU A 76 5.22 8.95 6.70
N ILE A 77 3.99 9.35 6.36
CA ILE A 77 3.63 9.87 5.03
C ILE A 77 4.42 11.15 4.74
N GLN A 78 4.51 12.08 5.68
CA GLN A 78 5.28 13.33 5.52
C GLN A 78 6.76 13.06 5.28
N THR A 79 7.36 12.10 5.99
CA THR A 79 8.75 11.69 5.75
C THR A 79 8.92 11.01 4.39
N LEU A 80 8.00 10.15 3.98
CA LEU A 80 8.04 9.48 2.67
C LEU A 80 7.94 10.49 1.52
N LEU A 81 7.02 11.45 1.62
CA LEU A 81 6.84 12.51 0.62
C LEU A 81 8.03 13.47 0.59
N SER A 82 8.64 13.76 1.75
CA SER A 82 9.84 14.61 1.83
C SER A 82 11.06 13.93 1.17
N ASP A 83 11.21 12.61 1.35
CA ASP A 83 12.29 11.83 0.73
C ASP A 83 12.13 11.72 -0.80
N GLN A 84 10.89 11.58 -1.28
CA GLN A 84 10.55 11.62 -2.71
C GLN A 84 10.74 13.01 -3.33
N ALA A 85 10.45 14.08 -2.58
CA ALA A 85 10.71 15.45 -3.02
C ALA A 85 12.21 15.74 -3.14
N LEU A 86 13.04 15.30 -2.18
CA LEU A 86 14.50 15.41 -2.26
C LEU A 86 15.08 14.63 -3.45
N THR A 87 14.57 13.43 -3.72
CA THR A 87 14.97 12.64 -4.89
C THR A 87 14.62 13.36 -6.20
N SER A 88 13.45 14.00 -6.28
CA SER A 88 13.02 14.77 -7.46
C SER A 88 13.81 16.07 -7.67
N LEU A 89 14.20 16.77 -6.60
CA LEU A 89 15.02 18.00 -6.68
C LEU A 89 16.50 17.70 -7.00
N SER A 90 17.03 16.55 -6.59
CA SER A 90 18.42 16.17 -6.88
C SER A 90 18.66 15.74 -8.35
N ALA A 91 17.60 15.43 -9.10
CA ALA A 91 17.66 15.14 -10.54
C ALA A 91 17.68 16.41 -11.43
N GLN A 92 17.51 17.60 -10.85
CA GLN A 92 17.57 18.88 -11.57
C GLN A 92 18.72 19.76 -11.02
N SER A 93 19.96 19.42 -11.38
CA SER A 93 21.07 20.39 -11.35
C SER A 93 21.51 20.73 -12.78
N PRO A 94 21.91 22.00 -13.05
CA PRO A 94 21.82 22.60 -14.37
C PRO A 94 23.02 22.24 -15.24
N GLN A 95 22.77 21.77 -16.48
CA GLN A 95 23.80 21.73 -17.51
C GLN A 95 24.21 23.18 -17.85
N ALA A 96 25.38 23.59 -17.37
CA ALA A 96 26.09 24.76 -17.90
C ALA A 96 26.73 24.38 -19.25
N PRO A 97 26.40 25.05 -20.37
CA PRO A 97 27.16 24.85 -21.60
C PRO A 97 28.48 25.65 -21.51
N THR A 98 29.61 24.94 -21.43
CA THR A 98 30.92 25.52 -21.70
C THR A 98 31.14 25.58 -23.22
N SER A 99 31.19 26.79 -23.76
CA SER A 99 31.64 27.09 -25.12
C SER A 99 33.09 26.69 -25.36
N PRO A 100 33.43 26.33 -26.60
CA PRO A 100 34.59 26.90 -27.29
C PRO A 100 34.18 27.84 -28.44
#